data_AF-A0A932ELT9-F1
#
_entry.id   AF-A0A932ELT9-F1
#
_cell.length_a   1.000
_cell.length_b   1.000
_cell.length_c   1.000
_cell.angle_alpha   90.00
_cell.angle_beta   90.00
_cell.angle_gamma   90.00
#
_symmetry.space_group_name_H-M   'P 1'
#
loop_
_entity.id
_entity.type
_entity.pdbx_description
1 polymer ?
#
loop_
_entity_poly.entity_id
_entity_poly.type
_entity_poly.pdbx_seq_one_letter_code
_entity_poly.pdbx_strand_id
1 'polypeptide(L)'
;MESNNLKKEKWIKENQEYILKWKEIYEKLYRQSLEEWWSTQRFEQEIGSSLLDSELRDFWFFCGSYIEQHPNGQLAKDLKKALKDLKEFGTLEPSEKRIFLKTMATVRRKKYGK
;
A
#
# COMPACT_ATOMS: atom_id res chain seq x y z
N MET A 1 24.38 -0.03 -4.09
CA MET A 1 23.07 -0.24 -3.42
C MET A 1 22.71 0.88 -2.44
N GLU A 2 23.61 1.80 -2.11
CA GLU A 2 23.35 2.94 -1.19
C GLU A 2 22.45 4.05 -1.77
N SER A 3 22.31 4.15 -3.09
CA SER A 3 21.60 5.27 -3.75
C SER A 3 20.07 5.26 -3.57
N ASN A 4 19.45 4.08 -3.44
CA ASN A 4 17.98 3.98 -3.37
C ASN A 4 17.42 4.31 -1.98
N ASN A 5 18.12 3.92 -0.90
CA ASN A 5 17.68 4.25 0.46
C ASN A 5 17.78 5.76 0.72
N LEU A 6 18.89 6.39 0.31
CA LEU A 6 19.05 7.85 0.42
C LEU A 6 17.97 8.60 -0.37
N LYS A 7 17.60 8.12 -1.56
CA LYS A 7 16.53 8.70 -2.36
C LYS A 7 15.17 8.60 -1.66
N LYS A 8 14.86 7.45 -1.06
CA LYS A 8 13.61 7.22 -0.33
C LYS A 8 13.54 8.05 0.94
N GLU A 9 14.62 8.13 1.71
CA GLU A 9 14.69 8.98 2.91
C GLU A 9 14.49 10.45 2.59
N LYS A 10 15.11 10.94 1.50
CA LYS A 10 14.93 12.30 1.03
C LYS A 10 13.48 12.56 0.63
N TRP A 11 12.88 11.64 -0.14
CA TRP A 11 11.47 11.74 -0.52
C TRP A 11 10.52 11.72 0.69
N ILE A 12 10.78 10.86 1.70
CA ILE A 12 10.01 10.85 2.96
C ILE A 12 10.08 12.22 3.64
N LYS A 13 11.28 12.82 3.72
CA LYS A 13 11.47 14.16 4.29
C LYS A 13 10.66 15.23 3.54
N GLU A 14 10.67 15.17 2.22
CA GLU A 14 9.90 16.10 1.37
C GLU A 14 8.38 15.92 1.50
N ASN A 15 7.90 14.77 1.96
CA ASN A 15 6.47 14.43 2.06
C ASN A 15 5.98 14.31 3.51
N GLN A 16 6.73 14.82 4.49
CA GLN A 16 6.43 14.67 5.92
C GLN A 16 5.03 15.13 6.30
N GLU A 17 4.57 16.27 5.78
CA GLU A 17 3.24 16.81 6.12
C GLU A 17 2.11 15.84 5.69
N TYR A 18 2.22 15.28 4.48
CA TYR A 18 1.27 14.29 4.00
C TYR A 18 1.32 13.02 4.87
N ILE A 19 2.53 12.53 5.17
CA ILE A 19 2.73 11.33 5.97
C ILE A 19 2.14 11.49 7.38
N LEU A 20 2.28 12.67 7.99
CA LEU A 20 1.70 12.97 9.30
C LEU A 20 0.17 12.91 9.25
N LYS A 21 -0.46 13.58 8.28
CA LYS A 21 -1.92 13.53 8.08
C LYS A 21 -2.42 12.10 7.84
N TRP A 22 -1.67 11.31 7.07
CA TRP A 22 -1.97 9.89 6.87
C TRP A 22 -1.93 9.10 8.19
N LYS A 23 -0.88 9.29 9.00
CA LYS A 23 -0.75 8.60 10.29
C LYS A 23 -1.89 8.94 11.24
N GLU A 24 -2.35 10.19 11.27
CA GLU A 24 -3.52 10.59 12.04
C GLU A 24 -4.79 9.83 11.59
N ILE A 25 -5.01 9.71 10.27
CA ILE A 25 -6.13 8.94 9.72
C ILE A 25 -6.00 7.45 10.09
N TYR A 26 -4.82 6.87 9.93
CA TYR A 26 -4.57 5.46 10.23
C TYR A 26 -4.80 5.16 11.72
N GLU A 27 -4.26 6.00 12.61
CA GLU A 27 -4.44 5.85 14.06
C GLU A 27 -5.89 6.03 14.48
N LYS A 28 -6.62 6.97 13.87
CA LYS A 28 -8.05 7.16 14.12
C LYS A 28 -8.84 5.90 13.75
N LEU A 29 -8.60 5.35 12.56
CA LEU A 29 -9.26 4.12 12.10
C LEU A 29 -8.88 2.92 12.97
N TYR A 30 -7.62 2.84 13.42
CA TYR A 30 -7.18 1.79 14.33
C TYR A 30 -7.91 1.87 15.68
N ARG A 31 -8.02 3.06 16.29
CA ARG A 31 -8.79 3.23 17.54
C ARG A 31 -10.25 2.85 17.36
N GLN A 32 -10.89 3.33 16.29
CA GLN A 32 -12.28 2.98 15.95
C GLN A 32 -12.46 1.47 15.76
N SER A 33 -11.50 0.80 15.11
CA SER A 33 -11.54 -0.65 14.91
C SER A 33 -11.55 -1.44 16.22
N LEU A 34 -10.87 -0.94 17.25
CA LEU A 34 -10.85 -1.56 18.58
C LEU A 34 -12.15 -1.27 19.33
N GLU A 35 -12.63 -0.04 19.30
CA GLU A 35 -13.85 0.39 20.00
C GLU A 35 -15.11 -0.30 19.46
N GLU A 36 -15.19 -0.46 18.14
CA GLU A 36 -16.33 -1.05 17.44
C GLU A 36 -16.13 -2.53 17.08
N TRP A 37 -15.04 -3.16 17.54
CA TRP A 37 -14.74 -4.58 17.29
C TRP A 37 -14.75 -4.94 15.79
N TRP A 38 -14.12 -4.13 14.95
CA TRP A 38 -14.07 -4.38 13.52
C TRP A 38 -13.32 -5.67 13.21
N SER A 39 -13.82 -6.40 12.21
CA SER A 39 -13.04 -7.49 11.61
C SER A 39 -11.81 -6.91 10.90
N THR A 40 -10.77 -7.73 10.75
CA THR A 40 -9.58 -7.36 9.96
C THR A 40 -9.97 -6.93 8.54
N GLN A 41 -10.96 -7.59 7.93
CA GLN A 41 -11.43 -7.24 6.59
C GLN A 41 -12.06 -5.84 6.55
N ARG A 42 -12.91 -5.49 7.52
CA ARG A 42 -13.49 -4.15 7.62
C ARG A 42 -12.40 -3.10 7.81
N PHE A 43 -11.45 -3.35 8.71
CA PHE A 43 -10.33 -2.44 8.92
C PHE A 43 -9.53 -2.20 7.63
N GLU A 44 -9.16 -3.26 6.90
CA GLU A 44 -8.42 -3.13 5.65
C GLU A 44 -9.24 -2.42 4.55
N GLN A 45 -10.57 -2.53 4.55
CA GLN A 45 -11.45 -1.77 3.66
C GLN A 45 -11.49 -0.27 3.99
N GLU A 46 -11.56 0.09 5.27
CA GLU A 46 -11.61 1.48 5.72
C GLU A 46 -10.27 2.19 5.46
N ILE A 47 -9.14 1.53 5.75
CA ILE A 47 -7.81 2.03 5.40
C ILE A 47 -7.69 2.21 3.89
N GLY A 48 -8.06 1.18 3.11
CA GLY A 48 -8.01 1.23 1.65
C GLY A 48 -8.87 2.36 1.09
N SER A 49 -10.06 2.59 1.64
CA SER A 49 -10.96 3.66 1.18
C SER A 49 -10.47 5.06 1.51
N SER A 50 -9.68 5.20 2.58
CA SER A 50 -9.13 6.49 3.05
C SER A 50 -7.92 6.98 2.26
N LEU A 51 -7.30 6.13 1.44
CA LEU A 51 -6.24 6.56 0.52
C LEU A 51 -6.83 7.50 -0.54
N LEU A 52 -6.28 8.71 -0.66
CA LEU A 52 -6.79 9.74 -1.58
C LEU A 52 -6.61 9.33 -3.05
N ASP A 53 -5.49 8.69 -3.34
CA ASP A 53 -5.11 8.27 -4.68
C ASP A 53 -5.82 6.97 -5.06
N SER A 54 -6.67 7.04 -6.09
CA SER A 54 -7.43 5.88 -6.57
C SER A 54 -6.55 4.74 -7.05
N GLU A 55 -5.36 5.02 -7.60
CA GLU A 55 -4.44 3.97 -8.03
C GLU A 55 -3.84 3.24 -6.82
N LEU A 56 -3.59 3.96 -5.72
CA LEU A 56 -3.10 3.35 -4.48
C LEU A 56 -4.19 2.54 -3.77
N ARG A 57 -5.46 2.96 -3.86
CA ARG A 57 -6.60 2.14 -3.42
C ARG A 57 -6.66 0.81 -4.16
N ASP A 58 -6.61 0.88 -5.49
CA ASP A 58 -6.61 -0.30 -6.35
C ASP A 58 -5.42 -1.22 -6.05
N PHE A 59 -4.26 -0.61 -5.83
CA PHE A 59 -3.04 -1.32 -5.46
C PHE A 59 -3.15 -2.00 -4.10
N TRP A 60 -3.75 -1.35 -3.10
CA TRP A 60 -3.99 -1.90 -1.77
C TRP A 60 -4.78 -3.21 -1.82
N PHE A 61 -5.94 -3.20 -2.48
CA PHE A 61 -6.79 -4.38 -2.60
C PHE A 61 -6.16 -5.48 -3.47
N PHE A 62 -5.43 -5.08 -4.51
CA PHE A 62 -4.64 -6.00 -5.32
C PHE A 62 -3.59 -6.73 -4.47
N CYS A 63 -2.83 -6.00 -3.65
CA CYS A 63 -1.83 -6.58 -2.75
C CYS A 63 -2.44 -7.62 -1.82
N GLY A 64 -3.52 -7.27 -1.11
CA GLY A 64 -4.20 -8.19 -0.20
C GLY A 64 -4.61 -9.50 -0.90
N SER A 65 -5.31 -9.37 -2.03
CA SER A 65 -5.80 -10.53 -2.80
C SER A 65 -4.66 -11.37 -3.38
N TYR A 66 -3.60 -10.73 -3.90
CA TYR A 66 -2.49 -11.44 -4.53
C TYR A 66 -1.63 -12.17 -3.50
N ILE A 67 -1.34 -11.52 -2.37
CA ILE A 67 -0.52 -12.11 -1.30
C ILE A 67 -1.21 -13.32 -0.69
N GLU A 68 -2.52 -13.27 -0.52
CA GLU A 68 -3.32 -14.41 -0.04
C GLU A 68 -3.27 -15.58 -1.02
N GLN A 69 -3.42 -15.34 -2.32
CA GLN A 69 -3.39 -16.36 -3.36
C GLN A 69 -1.99 -16.93 -3.63
N HIS A 70 -0.94 -16.14 -3.42
CA HIS A 70 0.44 -16.48 -3.80
C HIS A 70 1.48 -16.13 -2.70
N PRO A 71 1.34 -16.62 -1.46
CA PRO A 71 2.04 -16.10 -0.28
C PRO A 71 3.57 -16.18 -0.31
N ASN A 72 4.12 -17.10 -1.11
CA ASN A 72 5.54 -17.47 -1.13
C ASN A 72 6.31 -16.95 -2.35
N GLY A 73 5.65 -16.34 -3.33
CA GLY A 73 6.30 -15.85 -4.56
C GLY A 73 7.16 -14.60 -4.30
N GLN A 74 8.19 -14.38 -5.13
CA GLN A 74 9.02 -13.17 -5.05
C GLN A 74 8.17 -11.90 -5.14
N LEU A 75 7.22 -11.87 -6.08
CA LEU A 75 6.29 -10.75 -6.20
C LEU A 75 5.46 -10.53 -4.92
N ALA A 76 5.03 -11.59 -4.23
CA ALA A 76 4.31 -11.41 -2.97
C ALA A 76 5.19 -10.82 -1.86
N LYS A 77 6.49 -11.16 -1.82
CA LYS A 77 7.45 -10.53 -0.90
C LYS A 77 7.62 -9.03 -1.22
N ASP A 78 7.74 -8.69 -2.50
CA ASP A 78 7.88 -7.31 -2.95
C ASP A 78 6.61 -6.48 -2.66
N LEU A 79 5.43 -7.07 -2.89
CA LEU A 79 4.14 -6.45 -2.58
C LEU A 79 3.94 -6.30 -1.06
N LYS A 80 4.38 -7.25 -0.23
CA LYS A 80 4.37 -7.10 1.24
C LYS A 80 5.20 -5.91 1.69
N LYS A 81 6.38 -5.70 1.08
CA LYS A 81 7.22 -4.54 1.36
C LYS A 81 6.53 -3.24 0.95
N ALA A 82 5.97 -3.18 -0.26
CA ALA A 82 5.23 -2.02 -0.72
C ALA A 82 3.99 -1.74 0.13
N LEU A 83 3.26 -2.77 0.55
CA LEU A 83 2.09 -2.63 1.42
C LEU A 83 2.49 -2.09 2.80
N LYS A 84 3.65 -2.51 3.34
CA LYS A 84 4.21 -1.93 4.57
C LYS A 84 4.51 -0.44 4.39
N ASP A 85 5.17 -0.06 3.30
CA ASP A 85 5.47 1.35 3.01
C ASP A 85 4.18 2.17 2.85
N LEU A 86 3.18 1.63 2.16
CA LEU A 86 1.89 2.28 1.98
C LEU A 86 1.13 2.42 3.32
N LYS A 87 1.22 1.42 4.21
CA LYS A 87 0.70 1.51 5.59
C LYS A 87 1.39 2.60 6.39
N GLU A 88 2.70 2.74 6.24
CA GLU A 88 3.51 3.68 7.02
C GLU A 88 3.40 5.13 6.54
N PHE A 89 3.29 5.33 5.22
CA PHE A 89 3.40 6.64 4.59
C PHE A 89 2.13 7.11 3.89
N GLY A 90 1.14 6.23 3.66
CA GLY A 90 -0.08 6.54 2.92
C GLY A 90 0.15 6.78 1.44
N THR A 91 1.38 6.56 0.97
CA THR A 91 1.82 6.70 -0.41
C THR A 91 3.11 5.90 -0.62
N LEU A 92 3.60 5.86 -1.86
CA LEU A 92 4.82 5.17 -2.26
C LEU A 92 5.75 6.14 -2.98
N GLU A 93 7.05 5.87 -2.92
CA GLU A 93 8.01 6.63 -3.72
C GLU A 93 7.62 6.54 -5.21
N PRO A 94 7.68 7.63 -6.01
CA PRO A 94 7.07 7.67 -7.33
C PRO A 94 7.57 6.60 -8.32
N SER A 95 8.84 6.22 -8.25
CA SER A 95 9.38 5.14 -9.08
C SER A 95 8.94 3.76 -8.61
N GLU A 96 8.89 3.51 -7.30
CA GLU A 96 8.29 2.30 -6.71
C GLU A 96 6.81 2.19 -7.09
N LYS A 97 6.02 3.25 -6.89
CA LYS A 97 4.61 3.32 -7.27
C LYS A 97 4.42 2.93 -8.74
N ARG A 98 5.18 3.54 -9.64
CA ARG A 98 5.09 3.29 -11.10
C ARG A 98 5.41 1.84 -11.45
N ILE A 99 6.43 1.25 -10.82
CA ILE A 99 6.79 -0.17 -11.05
C ILE A 99 5.64 -1.07 -10.62
N PHE A 100 5.10 -0.86 -9.43
CA PHE A 100 4.05 -1.72 -8.88
C PHE A 100 2.72 -1.60 -9.63
N LEU A 101 2.33 -0.40 -10.07
CA LEU A 101 1.13 -0.23 -10.89
C LEU A 101 1.25 -0.91 -12.26
N LYS A 102 2.43 -0.86 -12.90
CA LYS A 102 2.70 -1.60 -14.14
C LYS A 102 2.65 -3.12 -13.92
N THR A 103 3.20 -3.58 -12.80
CA THR A 103 3.15 -5.01 -12.42
C THR A 103 1.71 -5.46 -12.18
N MET A 104 0.91 -4.69 -11.43
CA MET A 104 -0.51 -4.94 -11.22
C MET A 104 -1.27 -5.05 -12.55
N ALA A 105 -1.07 -4.08 -13.46
CA ALA A 105 -1.69 -4.11 -14.78
C ALA A 105 -1.31 -5.37 -15.58
N THR A 106 -0.03 -5.78 -15.51
CA THR A 106 0.46 -6.99 -16.20
C THR A 106 -0.18 -8.26 -15.64
N VAL A 107 -0.28 -8.37 -14.31
CA VAL A 107 -0.93 -9.52 -13.65
C VAL A 107 -2.42 -9.58 -13.97
N ARG A 108 -3.12 -8.45 -13.90
CA ARG A 108 -4.56 -8.38 -14.26
C ARG A 108 -4.79 -8.81 -15.71
N ARG A 109 -3.96 -8.34 -16.66
CA ARG A 109 -4.05 -8.78 -18.07
C ARG A 109 -3.83 -10.28 -18.25
N LYS A 110 -2.88 -10.89 -17.53
CA LYS A 110 -2.67 -12.34 -17.60
C LYS A 110 -3.83 -13.16 -17.02
N LYS A 111 -4.54 -12.62 -16.03
CA LYS A 111 -5.66 -13.30 -15.36
C LYS A 111 -6.99 -13.19 -16.13
N TYR A 112 -7.21 -12.07 -16.83
CA TYR A 112 -8.48 -11.76 -17.52
C TYR A 112 -8.36 -11.64 -19.05
N GLY A 113 -7.16 -11.69 -19.61
CA GLY A 113 -6.93 -11.72 -21.06
C GLY A 113 -7.06 -13.13 -21.59
N LYS A 114 -8.30 -13.59 -21.76
CA LYS A 114 -8.68 -14.57 -22.78
C LYS A 114 -9.46 -13.83 -23.86
#